data_AF-A0A806LJJ1-F1
#
_entry.id   AF-A0A806LJJ1-F1
#
_cell.length_a   1.000
_cell.length_b   1.000
_cell.length_c   1.000
_cell.angle_alpha   90.00
_cell.angle_beta   90.00
_cell.angle_gamma   90.00
#
_symmetry.space_group_name_H-M   'P 1'
#
loop_
_entity.id
_entity.type
_entity.pdbx_description
1 polymer ?
#
loop_
_entity_poly.entity_id
_entity_poly.type
_entity_poly.pdbx_seq_one_letter_code
_entity_poly.pdbx_strand_id
1 'polypeptide(L)' 'MAFIELHQVSKIIKHRELLHQVNAEIERGSITTLEGIKGSGNLDCNNKVTT' A
#
# COMPACT_ATOMS: atom_id res chain seq x y z
N MET A 1 5.51 -17.65 -4.40
CA MET A 1 4.11 -17.33 -4.01
C MET A 1 4.18 -16.16 -3.06
N ALA A 2 3.48 -15.07 -3.36
CA ALA A 2 3.48 -13.90 -2.50
C ALA A 2 2.82 -14.23 -1.16
N PHE A 3 3.34 -13.64 -0.09
CA PHE A 3 2.82 -13.78 1.27
C PHE A 3 1.74 -12.74 1.56
N ILE A 4 1.91 -11.55 0.98
CA ILE A 4 0.95 -10.45 1.04
C ILE A 4 0.78 -9.93 -0.38
N GLU A 5 -0.47 -9.72 -0.78
CA GLU A 5 -0.82 -9.16 -2.08
C GLU A 5 -1.81 -8.01 -1.91
N LEU A 6 -1.50 -6.87 -2.53
CA LEU A 6 -2.41 -5.75 -2.70
C LEU A 6 -2.88 -5.76 -4.15
N HIS A 7 -4.19 -5.87 -4.34
CA HIS A 7 -4.82 -5.86 -5.67
C HIS A 7 -5.72 -4.63 -5.79
N GLN A 8 -5.37 -3.71 -6.69
CA GLN A 8 -6.15 -2.52 -7.04
C GLN A 8 -6.62 -1.70 -5.82
N VAL A 9 -5.74 -1.51 -4.84
CA VAL A 9 -6.08 -0.80 -3.61
C VAL A 9 -6.23 0.69 -3.89
N SER A 10 -7.44 1.21 -3.62
CA SER A 10 -7.75 2.64 -3.69
C SER A 10 -8.22 3.17 -2.34
N LYS A 11 -7.96 4.46 -2.09
CA LYS A 11 -8.39 5.15 -0.87
C LYS A 11 -8.61 6.63 -1.16
N ILE A 12 -9.81 7.12 -0.82
CA ILE A 12 -10.18 8.53 -0.91
C ILE A 12 -10.41 9.05 0.51
N ILE A 13 -9.83 10.21 0.83
CA ILE A 13 -10.04 10.92 2.11
C ILE A 13 -10.40 12.36 1.80
N LYS A 14 -11.52 12.85 2.35
CA LYS A 14 -11.98 14.24 2.16
C LYS A 14 -12.02 14.66 0.68
N HIS A 15 -12.58 13.79 -0.17
CA HIS A 15 -12.66 13.97 -1.63
C HIS A 15 -11.34 14.03 -2.38
N ARG A 16 -10.21 13.79 -1.70
CA ARG A 16 -8.90 13.64 -2.33
C ARG A 16 -8.55 12.17 -2.44
N GLU A 17 -8.18 11.75 -3.63
CA GLU A 17 -7.60 10.44 -3.83
C GLU A 17 -6.19 10.40 -3.24
N LEU A 18 -5.97 9.45 -2.33
CA LEU A 18 -4.72 9.25 -1.63
C LEU A 18 -3.99 8.02 -2.15
N LEU A 19 -4.74 6.96 -2.45
CA LEU A 19 -4.24 5.76 -3.14
C LEU A 19 -5.12 5.54 -4.37
N HIS A 20 -4.48 5.30 -5.51
CA HIS A 20 -5.14 5.03 -6.78
C HIS A 20 -4.63 3.71 -7.36
N GLN A 21 -5.47 2.66 -7.30
CA GLN A 21 -5.21 1.36 -7.92
C GLN A 21 -3.82 0.77 -7.60
N VAL A 22 -3.39 0.83 -6.34
CA VAL A 22 -2.08 0.33 -5.91
C VAL A 22 -2.06 -1.20 -5.98
N ASN A 23 -1.06 -1.74 -6.68
CA ASN A 23 -0.76 -3.17 -6.74
C ASN A 23 0.62 -3.42 -6.12
N ALA A 24 0.73 -4.45 -5.27
CA ALA A 24 2.00 -4.83 -4.66
C ALA A 24 1.98 -6.31 -4.29
N GLU A 25 3.11 -6.98 -4.47
CA GLU A 25 3.31 -8.36 -4.04
C GLU A 25 4.54 -8.39 -3.14
N ILE A 26 4.40 -9.00 -1.96
CA ILE A 26 5.47 -9.11 -0.98
C ILE A 26 5.75 -10.59 -0.76
N GLU A 27 6.98 -11.00 -1.04
CA GLU A 27 7.39 -12.39 -0.93
C GLU A 27 7.59 -12.81 0.54
N ARG A 28 7.30 -14.09 0.82
CA ARG A 28 7.54 -14.67 2.15
C ARG A 28 9.02 -14.62 2.50
N GLY A 29 9.35 -14.09 3.67
CA GLY A 29 10.74 -14.00 4.16
C GLY A 29 11.53 -12.81 3.61
N SER A 30 10.91 -11.95 2.79
CA SER A 30 11.50 -10.69 2.36
C SER A 30 11.22 -9.55 3.35
N ILE A 31 12.14 -8.60 3.44
CA ILE A 31 11.89 -7.31 4.09
C ILE A 31 11.66 -6.30 2.97
N THR A 32 10.43 -5.80 2.87
CA THR A 32 10.03 -4.81 1.85
C THR A 32 9.72 -3.47 2.52
N THR A 33 10.26 -2.38 1.99
CA THR A 33 10.02 -1.01 2.46
C THR A 33 9.15 -0.24 1.47
N LEU A 34 8.23 0.58 1.99
CA LEU A 34 7.42 1.51 1.19
C LEU A 34 7.96 2.94 1.33
N GLU A 35 8.72 3.42 0.34
CA GLU A 35 9.34 4.75 0.36
C GLU A 35 8.61 5.78 -0.49
N GLY A 36 8.55 7.03 -0.01
CA GLY A 36 7.74 8.07 -0.63
C GLY A 36 7.76 9.38 0.13
N ILE A 37 7.42 10.47 -0.57
CA ILE A 37 7.36 11.82 0.01
C ILE A 37 6.17 11.96 0.96
N LYS A 38 6.21 12.95 1.85
CA LYS A 38 5.07 13.27 2.72
C LYS A 38 3.81 13.49 1.88
N GLY A 39 2.76 12.72 2.18
CA GLY A 39 1.48 12.79 1.48
C GLY A 39 1.33 11.86 0.27
N SER A 40 2.32 11.00 -0.02
CA SER A 40 2.22 9.98 -1.10
C SER A 40 1.32 8.79 -0.78
N GLY A 41 0.77 8.70 0.44
CA GLY A 41 -0.10 7.59 0.86
C GLY A 41 0.63 6.36 1.40
N ASN A 42 1.97 6.38 1.49
CA ASN A 42 2.75 5.21 1.96
C ASN A 42 2.38 4.74 3.36
N LEU A 43 2.15 5.67 4.29
CA LEU A 43 1.69 5.35 5.64
C LEU A 43 0.28 4.72 5.63
N ASP A 44 -0.57 5.17 4.71
CA ASP A 44 -1.93 4.64 4.54
C ASP A 44 -1.95 3.25 3.86
N CYS A 45 -0.99 2.96 2.97
CA CYS A 45 -0.79 1.61 2.42
C CYS A 45 -0.37 0.62 3.50
N ASN A 46 0.54 0.98 4.40
CA ASN A 46 0.99 0.10 5.48
C ASN A 46 -0.17 -0.39 6.36
N ASN A 47 -1.14 0.47 6.68
CA ASN A 47 -2.28 0.09 7.52
C ASN A 47 -3.16 -0.99 6.87
N LYS A 48 -3.23 -1.03 5.53
CA LYS A 48 -3.98 -2.07 4.80
C LYS A 48 -3.25 -3.42 4.72
N VAL A 49 -1.95 -3.47 5.03
CA VAL A 49 -1.16 -4.70 5.03
C VAL A 49 -1.26 -5.44 6.39
N THR A 50 -1.60 -4.73 7.47
CA THR A 50 -1.68 -5.27 8.85
C THR A 50 -3.07 -5.73 9.32
N THR A 51 -4.11 -5.69 8.47
CA THR A 51 -5.48 -6.11 8.82
C THR A 51 -5.93 -7.27 7.94
#